data_AF-X1CGS5-F1
#
_entry.id   AF-X1CGS5-F1
#
_cell.length_a   1.000
_cell.length_b   1.000
_cell.length_c   1.000
_cell.angle_alpha   90.00
_cell.angle_beta   90.00
_cell.angle_gamma   90.00
#
_symmetry.space_group_name_H-M   'P 1'
#
loop_
_entity.id
_entity.type
_entity.pdbx_description
1 polymer ?
#
loop_
_entity_poly.entity_id
_entity_poly.type
_entity_poly.pdbx_seq_one_letter_code
_entity_poly.pdbx_strand_id
1 'polypeptide(L)'
;MRLTEVTHVKHSLELSKVCHLAKNLYNLANWYIRQDFFNLTNFLTYYDLDFILKHKQSYQNLPSQTSQQILKYVNRNWKSYFKALKEYKR
;
A
#
# COMPACT_ATOMS: atom_id res chain seq x y z
N MET A 1 -6.59 22.30 3.04
CA MET A 1 -5.14 22.38 2.78
C MET A 1 -4.96 22.37 1.26
N ARG A 2 -4.67 23.53 0.65
CA ARG A 2 -4.38 23.61 -0.79
C ARG A 2 -2.91 23.21 -0.98
N LEU A 3 -2.65 22.19 -1.79
CA LEU A 3 -1.29 21.84 -2.21
C LEU A 3 -0.88 22.86 -3.29
N THR A 4 -0.27 23.98 -2.87
CA THR A 4 0.02 25.12 -3.78
C THR A 4 1.34 25.01 -4.53
N GLU A 5 2.13 23.95 -4.31
CA GLU A 5 3.41 23.78 -5.01
C GLU A 5 3.53 22.37 -5.58
N VAL A 6 3.63 22.31 -6.92
CA VAL A 6 3.94 21.09 -7.66
C VAL A 6 5.45 21.07 -7.89
N THR A 7 6.14 20.18 -7.19
CA THR A 7 7.58 19.99 -7.37
C THR A 7 7.84 19.08 -8.58
N HIS A 8 8.26 19.67 -9.70
CA HIS A 8 8.72 18.93 -10.87
C HIS A 8 10.13 18.40 -10.65
N VAL A 9 10.24 17.14 -10.23
CA VAL A 9 11.52 16.44 -10.10
C VAL A 9 11.94 15.89 -11.47
N LYS A 10 13.19 16.13 -11.88
CA LYS A 10 13.74 15.54 -13.12
C LYS A 10 13.75 14.01 -13.00
N HIS A 11 13.45 13.32 -14.09
CA HIS A 11 13.49 11.86 -14.12
C HIS A 11 14.88 11.35 -13.77
N SER A 12 14.96 10.38 -12.85
CA SER A 12 16.19 9.67 -12.54
C SER A 12 15.94 8.16 -12.55
N LEU A 13 16.92 7.41 -13.06
CA LEU A 13 16.81 5.95 -13.17
C LEU A 13 16.65 5.30 -11.79
N GLU A 14 17.36 5.80 -10.79
CA GLU A 14 17.30 5.29 -9.41
C GLU A 14 15.93 5.55 -8.76
N LEU A 15 15.36 6.75 -8.93
CA LEU A 15 14.01 7.03 -8.44
C LEU A 15 12.98 6.12 -9.10
N SER A 16 13.09 5.92 -10.42
CA SER A 16 12.22 5.02 -11.17
C SER A 16 12.29 3.59 -10.63
N LYS A 17 13.49 3.05 -10.40
CA LYS A 17 13.71 1.73 -9.80
C LYS A 17 13.02 1.61 -8.43
N VAL A 18 13.22 2.58 -7.54
CA VAL A 18 12.60 2.57 -6.19
C VAL A 18 11.07 2.65 -6.29
N CYS A 19 10.53 3.47 -7.19
CA CYS A 19 9.08 3.55 -7.44
C CYS A 19 8.52 2.20 -7.94
N HIS A 20 9.24 1.51 -8.81
CA HIS A 20 8.85 0.17 -9.27
C HIS A 20 8.83 -0.85 -8.13
N LEU A 21 9.83 -0.85 -7.25
CA LEU A 21 9.86 -1.70 -6.07
C LEU A 21 8.69 -1.39 -5.11
N ALA A 22 8.43 -0.10 -4.86
CA ALA A 22 7.31 0.34 -4.04
C ALA A 22 5.96 -0.12 -4.60
N LYS A 23 5.76 0.01 -5.92
CA LYS A 23 4.58 -0.49 -6.64
C LYS A 23 4.41 -2.00 -6.45
N ASN A 24 5.50 -2.77 -6.52
CA ASN A 24 5.44 -4.22 -6.38
C ASN A 24 4.97 -4.63 -4.98
N LEU A 25 5.49 -3.99 -3.92
CA LEU A 25 5.03 -4.24 -2.56
C LEU A 25 3.56 -3.83 -2.36
N TYR A 26 3.17 -2.66 -2.87
CA TYR A 26 1.80 -2.15 -2.79
C TYR A 26 0.81 -3.12 -3.46
N ASN A 27 1.13 -3.59 -4.67
CA ASN A 27 0.29 -4.52 -5.42
C ASN A 27 0.19 -5.88 -4.73
N LEU A 28 1.30 -6.38 -4.18
CA LEU A 28 1.31 -7.63 -3.42
C LEU A 28 0.43 -7.54 -2.18
N ALA A 29 0.56 -6.48 -1.39
CA ALA A 29 -0.28 -6.25 -0.21
C ALA A 29 -1.76 -6.14 -0.56
N ASN A 30 -2.10 -5.42 -1.64
CA ASN A 30 -3.49 -5.36 -2.12
C ASN A 30 -4.03 -6.71 -2.56
N TRP A 31 -3.21 -7.54 -3.21
CA TRP A 31 -3.63 -8.87 -3.59
C TRP A 31 -4.03 -9.69 -2.36
N TYR A 32 -3.22 -9.69 -1.30
CA TYR A 32 -3.56 -10.38 -0.04
C TYR A 32 -4.87 -9.89 0.57
N ILE A 33 -5.05 -8.57 0.71
CA ILE A 33 -6.30 -8.01 1.25
C ILE A 33 -7.50 -8.43 0.41
N ARG A 34 -7.38 -8.41 -0.92
CA ARG A 34 -8.46 -8.83 -1.81
C ARG A 34 -8.77 -10.32 -1.68
N GLN A 35 -7.76 -11.18 -1.61
CA GLN A 35 -7.97 -12.61 -1.44
C GLN A 35 -8.75 -12.89 -0.16
N ASP A 36 -8.32 -12.32 0.97
CA ASP A 36 -9.02 -12.49 2.26
C ASP A 36 -10.43 -11.89 2.24
N PHE A 37 -10.59 -10.70 1.65
CA PHE A 37 -11.87 -10.03 1.60
C PHE A 37 -12.91 -10.79 0.78
N PHE A 38 -12.54 -11.27 -0.41
CA PHE A 38 -13.49 -11.98 -1.29
C PHE A 38 -13.71 -13.44 -0.88
N ASN A 39 -12.71 -14.11 -0.29
CA ASN A 39 -12.82 -15.54 0.02
C ASN A 39 -13.25 -15.81 1.46
N LEU A 40 -12.86 -14.96 2.41
CA LEU A 40 -13.05 -15.19 3.86
C LEU A 40 -13.90 -14.10 4.53
N THR A 41 -14.35 -13.08 3.78
CA THR A 41 -15.03 -11.88 4.31
C THR A 41 -14.25 -11.16 5.42
N ASN A 42 -12.94 -11.41 5.49
CA ASN A 42 -12.05 -10.85 6.50
C ASN A 42 -11.28 -9.65 5.94
N PHE A 43 -10.83 -8.77 6.83
CA PHE A 43 -9.99 -7.63 6.48
C PHE A 43 -8.66 -7.71 7.21
N LEU A 44 -7.58 -7.87 6.44
CA LEU A 44 -6.23 -7.87 6.97
C LEU A 44 -5.84 -6.47 7.43
N THR A 45 -5.41 -6.37 8.68
CA THR A 45 -4.87 -5.13 9.25
C THR A 45 -3.44 -4.89 8.77
N TYR A 46 -2.91 -3.71 9.08
CA TYR A 46 -1.49 -3.42 8.86
C TYR A 46 -0.56 -4.47 9.51
N TYR A 47 -0.88 -4.92 10.73
CA TYR A 47 -0.01 -5.85 11.46
C TYR A 47 0.00 -7.23 10.80
N ASP A 48 -1.15 -7.68 10.30
CA ASP A 48 -1.27 -8.94 9.56
C ASP A 48 -0.45 -8.87 8.26
N LEU A 49 -0.58 -7.77 7.52
CA LEU A 49 0.18 -7.56 6.29
C LEU A 49 1.68 -7.47 6.54
N ASP A 50 2.12 -6.77 7.58
CA ASP A 50 3.53 -6.68 7.93
C ASP A 50 4.06 -8.06 8.30
N PHE A 51 3.35 -8.83 9.13
CA PHE A 51 3.73 -10.19 9.49
C PHE A 51 3.86 -11.12 8.27
N ILE A 52 2.87 -11.11 7.37
CA ILE A 52 2.83 -11.97 6.17
C ILE A 52 3.93 -11.58 5.17
N LEU A 53 4.17 -10.28 4.99
CA LEU A 53 5.01 -9.76 3.91
C LEU A 53 6.46 -9.53 4.30
N LYS A 54 6.80 -9.47 5.60
CA LYS A 54 8.16 -9.17 6.11
C LYS A 54 9.28 -10.00 5.48
N HIS A 55 8.98 -11.26 5.15
CA HIS A 55 9.95 -12.20 4.57
C HIS A 55 9.85 -12.31 3.04
N LYS A 56 8.98 -11.54 2.40
CA LYS A 56 8.84 -11.54 0.93
C LYS A 56 9.88 -10.63 0.30
N GLN A 57 10.37 -11.04 -0.87
CA GLN A 57 11.37 -10.28 -1.62
C GLN A 57 10.91 -8.84 -1.90
N SER A 58 9.64 -8.63 -2.24
CA SER A 58 9.09 -7.27 -2.46
C SER A 58 9.21 -6.35 -1.24
N TYR A 59 9.19 -6.91 -0.01
CA TYR A 59 9.36 -6.14 1.22
C TYR A 59 10.85 -5.88 1.51
N GLN A 60 11.69 -6.90 1.32
CA GLN A 60 13.13 -6.84 1.62
C GLN A 60 13.93 -6.03 0.59
N ASN A 61 13.43 -5.90 -0.63
CA ASN A 61 14.05 -5.07 -1.68
C ASN A 61 13.99 -3.56 -1.37
N LEU A 62 13.22 -3.15 -0.38
CA LEU A 62 13.08 -1.77 0.06
C LEU A 62 13.60 -1.63 1.50
N PRO A 63 14.04 -0.43 1.93
CA PRO A 63 14.31 -0.18 3.33
C PRO A 63 13.07 -0.49 4.18
N SER A 64 13.27 -1.21 5.29
CA SER A 64 12.18 -1.68 6.17
C SER A 64 11.17 -0.58 6.53
N GLN A 65 11.65 0.62 6.85
CA GLN A 65 10.79 1.77 7.15
C GLN A 65 9.88 2.14 5.97
N THR A 66 10.42 2.15 4.74
CA THR A 66 9.66 2.44 3.52
C THR A 66 8.60 1.37 3.27
N SER A 67 8.96 0.10 3.44
CA SER A 67 8.02 -1.03 3.31
C SER A 67 6.86 -0.90 4.29
N GLN A 68 7.14 -0.63 5.57
CA GLN A 68 6.11 -0.41 6.59
C GLN A 68 5.19 0.75 6.25
N GLN A 69 5.73 1.86 5.73
CA GLN A 69 4.90 3.01 5.35
C GLN A 69 3.99 2.69 4.15
N ILE A 70 4.48 1.92 3.18
CA ILE A 70 3.64 1.45 2.05
C ILE A 70 2.49 0.61 2.59
N LEU A 71 2.73 -0.33 3.50
CA LEU A 71 1.68 -1.16 4.10
C LEU A 71 0.67 -0.33 4.90
N LYS A 72 1.12 0.67 5.67
CA LYS A 72 0.23 1.62 6.37
C LYS A 72 -0.64 2.41 5.39
N TYR A 73 -0.06 2.82 4.25
CA TYR A 73 -0.78 3.54 3.20
C TYR A 73 -1.86 2.67 2.56
N VAL A 74 -1.53 1.42 2.21
CA VAL A 74 -2.50 0.42 1.72
C VAL A 74 -3.67 0.29 2.71
N ASN A 75 -3.38 0.03 3.99
CA ASN A 75 -4.39 -0.13 5.03
C ASN A 75 -5.30 1.12 5.15
N ARG A 76 -4.71 2.32 5.08
CA ARG A 76 -5.48 3.58 5.09
C ARG A 76 -6.41 3.69 3.88
N ASN A 77 -5.93 3.35 2.68
CA ASN A 77 -6.73 3.41 1.45
C ASN A 77 -7.94 2.48 1.53
N TRP A 78 -7.77 1.27 2.06
CA TRP A 78 -8.88 0.35 2.27
C TRP A 78 -9.89 0.84 3.30
N LYS A 79 -9.43 1.42 4.43
CA LYS A 79 -10.32 2.07 5.40
C LYS A 79 -11.14 3.20 4.76
N SER A 80 -10.49 4.03 3.95
CA SER A 80 -11.17 5.09 3.19
C SER A 80 -12.18 4.55 2.19
N TYR A 81 -11.85 3.47 1.48
CA TYR A 81 -12.76 2.78 0.55
C TYR A 81 -14.02 2.28 1.26
N PHE A 82 -13.89 1.59 2.40
CA PHE A 82 -15.06 1.13 3.16
C PHE A 82 -15.92 2.27 3.70
N LYS A 83 -15.28 3.36 4.13
CA LYS A 83 -16.00 4.58 4.54
C LYS A 83 -16.81 5.16 3.38
N ALA A 84 -16.20 5.30 2.20
CA ALA A 84 -16.87 5.81 1.01
C ALA A 84 -18.02 4.90 0.55
N LEU A 85 -17.85 3.57 0.60
CA LEU A 85 -18.92 2.63 0.31
C LEU A 85 -20.13 2.78 1.26
N LYS A 86 -19.88 2.99 2.55
CA LYS A 86 -20.95 3.20 3.54
C LYS A 86 -21.70 4.51 3.27
N GLU A 87 -20.98 5.56 2.88
CA GLU A 87 -21.55 6.85 2.55
C GLU A 87 -22.36 6.81 1.24
N TYR A 88 -21.89 6.10 0.22
CA TYR A 88 -22.60 5.93 -1.05
C TYR A 88 -23.91 5.13 -0.92
N LYS A 89 -23.96 4.17 0.01
CA LYS A 89 -25.17 3.37 0.28
C LYS A 89 -26.24 4.11 1.07
N ARG A 90 -25.91 5.27 1.63
CA ARG A 90 -26.82 6.11 2.40
C ARG A 90 -27.64 6.98 1.45
#